data_AF-A0A928CR63-F1
#
_entry.id   AF-A0A928CR63-F1
#
_cell.length_a   1.000
_cell.length_b   1.000
_cell.length_c   1.000
_cell.angle_alpha   90.00
_cell.angle_beta   90.00
_cell.angle_gamma   90.00
#
_symmetry.space_group_name_H-M   'P 1'
#
loop_
_entity.id
_entity.type
_entity.pdbx_description
1 polymer ?
#
loop_
_entity_poly.entity_id
_entity_poly.type
_entity_poly.pdbx_seq_one_letter_code
_entity_poly.pdbx_strand_id
1 'polypeptide(L)'
;MTYSIIGILAGIILVITNRDVLWLTGSSKAAQIQRKYRSFLLAVLAYYITDALWGILDAHHLTSLQFIDTTLYFAAMAVLVLLWTRYVIAYLEANTAFDTMLWYGGWAFFGFEIIIIISNLFFPVMFWFDGSGVYHTAVLRHATLYVQILMFLLTSLYTFGITFKTKGKVWRTAEASWFKPGFDHLPFSRLFLSEPVGGPFPARRTARYFR
;
A
#
# COMPACT_ATOMS: atom_id res chain seq x y z
N MET A 1 -10.46 17.03 -18.31
CA MET A 1 -9.04 17.45 -18.14
C MET A 1 -8.57 17.72 -16.70
N THR A 2 -9.44 17.74 -15.67
CA THR A 2 -9.00 17.82 -14.25
C THR A 2 -8.74 16.46 -13.60
N TYR A 3 -9.36 15.38 -14.11
CA TYR A 3 -9.29 14.04 -13.53
C TYR A 3 -7.87 13.45 -13.51
N SER A 4 -7.09 13.57 -14.60
CA SER A 4 -5.71 13.04 -14.65
C SER A 4 -4.75 13.68 -13.66
N ILE A 5 -4.98 14.93 -13.25
CA ILE A 5 -4.09 15.64 -12.32
C ILE A 5 -4.15 14.99 -10.93
N ILE A 6 -5.32 14.50 -10.51
CA ILE A 6 -5.51 13.88 -9.21
C ILE A 6 -4.72 12.56 -9.14
N GLY A 7 -4.82 11.72 -10.18
CA GLY A 7 -4.07 10.46 -10.25
C GLY A 7 -2.55 10.68 -10.24
N ILE A 8 -2.06 11.66 -11.02
CA ILE A 8 -0.64 12.03 -11.04
C ILE A 8 -0.16 12.52 -9.67
N LEU A 9 -0.91 13.44 -9.05
CA LEU A 9 -0.57 13.99 -7.74
C LEU A 9 -0.56 12.91 -6.66
N ALA A 10 -1.57 12.02 -6.67
CA ALA A 10 -1.64 10.89 -5.74
C ALA A 10 -0.45 9.94 -5.92
N GLY A 11 -0.05 9.66 -7.17
CA GLY A 11 1.15 8.87 -7.48
C GLY A 11 2.43 9.50 -6.94
N ILE A 12 2.62 10.80 -7.14
CA ILE A 12 3.78 11.55 -6.63
C ILE A 12 3.83 11.50 -5.10
N ILE A 13 2.70 11.79 -4.43
CA ILE A 13 2.61 11.73 -2.96
C ILE A 13 2.94 10.32 -2.47
N LEU A 14 2.38 9.29 -3.10
CA LEU A 14 2.64 7.89 -2.74
C LEU A 14 4.13 7.56 -2.82
N VAL A 15 4.81 7.97 -3.89
CA VAL A 15 6.25 7.74 -4.08
C VAL A 15 7.08 8.50 -3.06
N ILE A 16 6.75 9.77 -2.77
CA ILE A 16 7.48 10.60 -1.80
C ILE A 16 7.32 10.02 -0.39
N THR A 17 6.08 9.79 0.06
CA THR A 17 5.78 9.33 1.42
C THR A 17 6.30 7.91 1.68
N ASN A 18 6.42 7.07 0.64
CA ASN A 18 6.85 5.68 0.77
C ASN A 18 8.22 5.41 0.15
N ARG A 19 9.05 6.45 -0.05
CA ARG A 19 10.38 6.32 -0.67
C ARG A 19 11.23 5.27 0.05
N ASP A 20 11.26 5.28 1.37
CA ASP A 20 12.11 4.34 2.11
C ASP A 20 11.66 2.89 1.93
N VAL A 21 10.35 2.65 1.87
CA VAL A 21 9.78 1.31 1.66
C VAL A 21 9.99 0.81 0.23
N LEU A 22 9.90 1.70 -0.75
CA LEU A 22 10.05 1.36 -2.17
C LEU A 22 11.51 1.06 -2.54
N TRP A 23 12.48 1.73 -1.90
CA TRP A 23 13.91 1.64 -2.25
C TRP A 23 14.79 0.85 -1.25
N LEU A 24 14.45 0.71 0.03
CA LEU A 24 15.29 -0.06 0.96
C LEU A 24 14.96 -1.56 0.95
N THR A 25 16.03 -2.37 0.95
CA THR A 25 15.98 -3.83 0.99
C THR A 25 16.65 -4.33 2.28
N GLY A 26 15.87 -4.48 3.36
CA GLY A 26 16.33 -5.15 4.58
C GLY A 26 16.10 -6.67 4.51
N SER A 27 16.92 -7.47 5.20
CA SER A 27 16.91 -8.95 5.13
C SER A 27 16.24 -9.68 6.30
N SER A 28 15.54 -8.99 7.21
CA SER A 28 14.95 -9.61 8.42
C SER A 28 13.50 -10.11 8.22
N LYS A 29 12.88 -10.79 9.21
CA LYS A 29 11.45 -11.18 9.15
C LYS A 29 10.50 -9.98 8.92
N ALA A 30 10.85 -8.79 9.40
CA ALA A 30 10.14 -7.55 9.07
C ALA A 30 10.09 -7.30 7.55
N ALA A 31 11.07 -7.83 6.80
CA ALA A 31 11.11 -7.76 5.35
C ALA A 31 9.96 -8.52 4.66
N GLN A 32 9.34 -9.53 5.29
CA GLN A 32 8.22 -10.24 4.65
C GLN A 32 6.94 -9.37 4.62
N ILE A 33 6.61 -8.73 5.74
CA ILE A 33 5.49 -7.78 5.81
C ILE A 33 5.79 -6.58 4.89
N GLN A 34 7.02 -6.06 4.95
CA GLN A 34 7.45 -4.96 4.09
C GLN A 34 7.36 -5.31 2.59
N ARG A 35 7.69 -6.55 2.19
CA ARG A 35 7.54 -7.00 0.80
C ARG A 35 6.07 -6.99 0.36
N LYS A 36 5.16 -7.49 1.20
CA LYS A 36 3.71 -7.47 0.90
C LYS A 36 3.20 -6.03 0.77
N TYR A 37 3.63 -5.14 1.67
CA TYR A 37 3.30 -3.73 1.60
C TYR A 37 3.85 -3.07 0.33
N ARG A 38 5.11 -3.34 -0.03
CA ARG A 38 5.73 -2.84 -1.27
C ARG A 38 4.98 -3.32 -2.51
N SER A 39 4.61 -4.60 -2.59
CA SER A 39 3.81 -5.11 -3.70
C SER A 39 2.47 -4.40 -3.80
N PHE A 40 1.80 -4.16 -2.67
CA PHE A 40 0.58 -3.37 -2.63
C PHE A 40 0.81 -1.95 -3.16
N LEU A 41 1.84 -1.24 -2.69
CA LEU A 41 2.18 0.10 -3.17
C LEU A 41 2.46 0.15 -4.67
N LEU A 42 3.14 -0.87 -5.22
CA LEU A 42 3.38 -0.97 -6.66
C LEU A 42 2.08 -1.17 -7.45
N ALA A 43 1.12 -1.93 -6.91
CA ALA A 43 -0.19 -2.06 -7.54
C ALA A 43 -1.00 -0.76 -7.49
N VAL A 44 -0.94 -0.01 -6.38
CA VAL A 44 -1.54 1.34 -6.29
C VAL A 44 -0.89 2.29 -7.30
N LEU A 45 0.43 2.23 -7.46
CA LEU A 45 1.13 3.03 -8.45
C LEU A 45 0.70 2.67 -9.89
N ALA A 46 0.61 1.38 -10.21
CA ALA A 46 0.12 0.91 -11.51
C ALA A 46 -1.31 1.42 -11.79
N TYR A 47 -2.19 1.36 -10.79
CA TYR A 47 -3.54 1.91 -10.86
C TYR A 47 -3.54 3.41 -11.17
N TYR A 48 -2.72 4.21 -10.47
CA TYR A 48 -2.62 5.64 -10.75
C TYR A 48 -2.05 5.96 -12.13
N ILE A 49 -1.12 5.15 -12.63
CA ILE A 49 -0.59 5.31 -13.99
C ILE A 49 -1.70 5.10 -15.01
N THR A 50 -2.49 4.03 -14.90
CA THR A 50 -3.62 3.78 -15.81
C THR A 50 -4.67 4.89 -15.72
N ASP A 51 -5.00 5.36 -14.51
CA ASP A 51 -5.95 6.46 -14.31
C ASP A 51 -5.50 7.77 -14.95
N ALA A 52 -4.19 8.08 -14.85
CA ALA A 52 -3.61 9.26 -15.49
C ALA A 52 -3.60 9.14 -17.02
N LEU A 53 -3.22 7.97 -17.54
CA LEU A 53 -3.16 7.67 -18.98
C LEU A 53 -4.53 7.80 -19.64
N TRP A 54 -5.60 7.35 -18.97
CA TRP A 54 -6.95 7.41 -19.51
C TRP A 54 -7.33 8.79 -20.03
N GLY A 55 -7.11 9.84 -19.23
CA GLY A 55 -7.46 11.22 -19.63
C GLY A 55 -6.54 11.82 -20.70
N ILE A 56 -5.31 11.30 -20.85
CA ILE A 56 -4.43 11.67 -21.98
C ILE A 56 -4.93 11.02 -23.27
N LEU A 57 -5.28 9.73 -23.21
CA LEU A 57 -5.80 8.98 -24.35
C LEU A 57 -7.14 9.54 -24.84
N ASP A 58 -7.98 9.99 -23.91
CA ASP A 58 -9.25 10.66 -24.19
C ASP A 58 -9.06 11.98 -24.94
N ALA A 59 -8.10 12.81 -24.50
CA ALA A 59 -7.79 14.08 -25.15
C ALA A 59 -7.31 13.93 -26.61
N HIS A 60 -6.77 12.75 -26.96
CA HIS A 60 -6.33 12.43 -28.32
C HIS A 60 -7.32 11.55 -29.11
N HIS A 61 -8.50 11.25 -28.55
CA HIS A 61 -9.52 10.40 -29.17
C HIS A 61 -8.99 9.01 -29.59
N LEU A 62 -8.06 8.45 -28.82
CA LEU A 62 -7.42 7.15 -29.11
C LEU A 62 -8.23 5.99 -28.51
N THR A 63 -9.46 5.78 -29.00
CA THR A 63 -10.44 4.85 -28.41
C THR A 63 -9.92 3.42 -28.23
N SER A 64 -9.17 2.89 -29.20
CA SER A 64 -8.60 1.53 -29.09
C SER A 64 -7.61 1.42 -27.93
N LEU A 65 -6.79 2.45 -27.70
CA LEU A 65 -5.87 2.48 -26.56
C LEU A 65 -6.61 2.75 -25.25
N GLN A 66 -7.65 3.59 -25.26
CA GLN A 66 -8.50 3.80 -24.09
C GLN A 66 -9.17 2.50 -23.63
N PHE A 67 -9.61 1.65 -24.56
CA PHE A 67 -10.17 0.35 -24.21
C PHE A 67 -9.15 -0.53 -23.49
N ILE A 68 -7.93 -0.64 -24.03
CA ILE A 68 -6.85 -1.42 -23.42
C ILE A 68 -6.49 -0.87 -22.03
N ASP A 69 -6.33 0.45 -21.92
CA ASP A 69 -6.00 1.11 -20.66
C ASP A 69 -7.11 0.92 -19.62
N THR A 70 -8.37 1.02 -20.02
CA THR A 70 -9.52 0.76 -19.13
C THR A 70 -9.55 -0.69 -18.65
N THR A 71 -9.22 -1.65 -19.54
CA THR A 71 -9.07 -3.06 -19.15
C THR A 71 -7.94 -3.24 -18.13
N LEU A 72 -6.79 -2.60 -18.35
CA LEU A 72 -5.65 -2.64 -17.43
C LEU A 72 -5.98 -1.97 -16.09
N TYR A 73 -6.75 -0.89 -16.10
CA TYR A 73 -7.23 -0.19 -14.92
C TYR A 73 -8.04 -1.13 -14.01
N PHE A 74 -9.01 -1.87 -14.56
CA PHE A 74 -9.79 -2.85 -13.77
C PHE A 74 -8.92 -4.02 -13.29
N ALA A 75 -7.99 -4.50 -14.11
CA ALA A 75 -7.06 -5.55 -13.70
C ALA A 75 -6.13 -5.08 -12.55
N ALA A 76 -5.59 -3.86 -12.64
CA ALA A 76 -4.78 -3.25 -11.60
C ALA A 76 -5.58 -3.09 -10.30
N MET A 77 -6.84 -2.68 -10.41
CA MET A 77 -7.76 -2.55 -9.29
C MET A 77 -8.04 -3.92 -8.62
N ALA A 78 -8.23 -4.99 -9.40
CA ALA A 78 -8.38 -6.36 -8.89
C ALA A 78 -7.14 -6.81 -8.10
N VAL A 79 -5.95 -6.61 -8.68
CA VAL A 79 -4.67 -6.93 -8.04
C VAL A 79 -4.48 -6.11 -6.76
N LEU A 80 -4.84 -4.84 -6.78
CA LEU A 80 -4.74 -3.93 -5.64
C LEU A 80 -5.55 -4.45 -4.45
N VAL A 81 -6.81 -4.85 -4.65
CA VAL A 81 -7.66 -5.42 -3.60
C VAL A 81 -7.09 -6.73 -3.05
N LEU A 82 -6.57 -7.60 -3.93
CA LEU A 82 -5.94 -8.84 -3.51
C LEU A 82 -4.66 -8.60 -2.67
N LEU A 83 -3.82 -7.66 -3.08
CA LEU A 83 -2.59 -7.34 -2.34
C LEU A 83 -2.88 -6.59 -1.04
N TRP A 84 -3.90 -5.72 -1.03
CA TRP A 84 -4.36 -5.04 0.17
C TRP A 84 -4.81 -6.02 1.25
N THR A 85 -5.71 -6.94 0.91
CA THR A 85 -6.21 -7.94 1.87
C THR A 85 -5.08 -8.80 2.44
N ARG A 86 -4.12 -9.22 1.59
CA ARG A 86 -2.93 -9.97 2.03
C ARG A 86 -2.01 -9.17 2.93
N TYR A 87 -1.85 -7.88 2.66
CA TYR A 87 -1.08 -6.97 3.50
C TYR A 87 -1.73 -6.81 4.88
N VAL A 88 -3.04 -6.53 4.92
CA VAL A 88 -3.80 -6.37 6.18
C VAL A 88 -3.70 -7.62 7.05
N ILE A 89 -3.90 -8.82 6.46
CA ILE A 89 -3.78 -10.09 7.19
C ILE A 89 -2.36 -10.26 7.76
N ALA A 90 -1.34 -9.97 6.96
CA ALA A 90 0.06 -10.09 7.39
C ALA A 90 0.46 -9.05 8.44
N TYR A 91 -0.18 -7.88 8.42
CA TYR A 91 0.10 -6.79 9.34
C TYR A 91 -0.51 -7.03 10.72
N LEU A 92 -1.74 -7.58 10.78
CA LEU A 92 -2.46 -7.75 12.03
C LEU A 92 -2.03 -9.00 12.82
N GLU A 93 -1.51 -10.04 12.15
CA GLU A 93 -1.04 -11.31 12.75
C GLU A 93 -2.00 -11.91 13.80
N ALA A 94 -3.30 -11.60 13.72
CA ALA A 94 -4.27 -11.91 14.76
C ALA A 94 -4.78 -13.36 14.70
N ASN A 95 -4.53 -14.06 13.58
CA ASN A 95 -4.95 -15.45 13.32
C ASN A 95 -6.44 -15.69 13.61
N THR A 96 -7.30 -14.77 13.18
CA THR A 96 -8.75 -14.88 13.43
C THR A 96 -9.50 -15.49 12.25
N ALA A 97 -10.75 -15.91 12.48
CA ALA A 97 -11.64 -16.35 11.40
C ALA A 97 -11.84 -15.26 10.32
N PHE A 98 -11.74 -13.98 10.71
CA PHE A 98 -11.85 -12.86 9.79
C PHE A 98 -10.66 -12.79 8.80
N ASP A 99 -9.46 -13.18 9.24
CA ASP A 99 -8.29 -13.23 8.36
C ASP A 99 -8.50 -14.27 7.25
N THR A 100 -9.11 -15.40 7.58
CA THR A 100 -9.47 -16.45 6.62
C THR A 100 -10.54 -15.96 5.65
N MET A 101 -11.56 -15.26 6.16
CA MET A 101 -12.60 -14.64 5.34
C MET A 101 -12.03 -13.62 4.36
N LEU A 102 -11.13 -12.73 4.81
CA LEU A 102 -10.46 -11.75 3.96
C LEU A 102 -9.59 -12.41 2.90
N TRP A 103 -8.88 -13.49 3.25
CA TRP A 103 -8.04 -14.21 2.30
C TRP A 103 -8.86 -14.78 1.14
N TYR A 104 -9.92 -15.52 1.46
CA TYR A 104 -10.80 -16.09 0.43
C TYR A 104 -11.57 -14.99 -0.30
N GLY A 105 -12.04 -13.95 0.40
CA GLY A 105 -12.73 -12.82 -0.21
C GLY A 105 -11.88 -12.07 -1.23
N GLY A 106 -10.61 -11.80 -0.91
CA GLY A 106 -9.66 -11.17 -1.84
C GLY A 106 -9.43 -12.01 -3.10
N TRP A 107 -9.25 -13.32 -2.96
CA TRP A 107 -9.09 -14.23 -4.09
C TRP A 107 -10.36 -14.41 -4.91
N ALA A 108 -11.51 -14.52 -4.27
CA ALA A 108 -12.81 -14.63 -4.92
C ALA A 108 -13.11 -13.36 -5.73
N PHE A 109 -12.88 -12.18 -5.14
CA PHE A 109 -13.02 -10.91 -5.82
C PHE A 109 -12.08 -10.81 -7.03
N PHE A 110 -10.81 -11.15 -6.84
CA PHE A 110 -9.83 -11.15 -7.93
C PHE A 110 -10.25 -12.07 -9.09
N GLY A 111 -10.61 -13.33 -8.79
CA GLY A 111 -11.05 -14.28 -9.82
C GLY A 111 -12.31 -13.82 -10.54
N PHE A 112 -13.29 -13.31 -9.79
CA PHE A 112 -14.52 -12.75 -10.34
C PHE A 112 -14.26 -11.58 -11.28
N GLU A 113 -13.44 -10.62 -10.87
CA GLU A 113 -13.10 -9.44 -11.68
C GLU A 113 -12.38 -9.84 -12.97
N ILE A 114 -11.43 -10.78 -12.90
CA ILE A 114 -10.72 -11.29 -14.09
C ILE A 114 -11.68 -11.98 -15.06
N ILE A 115 -12.63 -12.78 -14.57
CA ILE A 115 -13.65 -13.42 -15.41
C ILE A 115 -14.50 -12.37 -16.11
N ILE A 116 -14.93 -11.32 -15.40
CA ILE A 116 -15.71 -10.22 -15.99
C ILE A 116 -14.90 -9.47 -17.04
N ILE A 117 -13.63 -9.15 -16.74
CA ILE A 117 -12.74 -8.48 -17.68
C ILE A 117 -12.58 -9.28 -18.97
N ILE A 118 -12.33 -10.58 -18.87
CA ILE A 118 -12.21 -11.47 -20.04
C ILE A 118 -13.53 -11.52 -20.81
N SER A 119 -14.66 -11.62 -20.09
CA SER A 119 -15.99 -11.62 -20.70
C SER A 119 -16.27 -10.29 -21.41
N ASN A 120 -15.77 -9.17 -20.88
CA ASN A 120 -15.92 -7.83 -21.44
C ASN A 120 -15.27 -7.68 -22.82
N LEU A 121 -14.26 -8.50 -23.13
CA LEU A 121 -13.62 -8.52 -24.45
C LEU A 121 -14.56 -9.03 -25.55
N PHE A 122 -15.54 -9.86 -25.18
CA PHE A 122 -16.49 -10.48 -26.11
C PHE A 122 -17.88 -9.85 -26.03
N PHE A 123 -18.31 -9.45 -24.83
CA PHE A 123 -19.63 -8.88 -24.57
C PHE A 123 -19.49 -7.66 -23.66
N PRO A 124 -20.04 -6.48 -24.00
CA PRO A 124 -19.86 -5.24 -23.22
C PRO A 124 -20.63 -5.26 -21.88
N VAL A 125 -20.14 -6.06 -20.93
CA VAL A 125 -20.81 -6.31 -19.64
C VAL A 125 -20.39 -5.34 -18.53
N MET A 126 -19.22 -4.72 -18.66
CA MET A 126 -18.62 -3.80 -17.69
C MET A 126 -18.50 -2.39 -18.26
N PHE A 127 -18.02 -2.26 -19.50
CA PHE A 127 -17.93 -0.99 -20.19
C PHE A 127 -17.84 -1.20 -21.71
N TRP A 128 -18.20 -0.16 -22.47
CA TRP A 128 -17.99 -0.11 -23.91
C TRP A 128 -17.75 1.31 -24.39
N PHE A 129 -17.24 1.43 -25.61
CA PHE A 129 -17.16 2.69 -26.34
C PHE A 129 -18.14 2.64 -27.51
N ASP A 130 -18.85 3.73 -27.76
CA ASP A 130 -19.72 3.83 -28.92
C ASP A 130 -18.97 4.23 -30.20
N GLY A 131 -19.69 4.32 -31.32
CA GLY A 131 -19.11 4.70 -32.61
C GLY A 131 -18.53 6.13 -32.67
N SER A 132 -18.87 6.98 -31.70
CA SER A 132 -18.28 8.32 -31.52
C SER A 132 -17.10 8.32 -30.55
N GLY A 133 -16.68 7.15 -30.05
CA GLY A 133 -15.60 7.03 -29.06
C GLY A 133 -16.00 7.47 -27.66
N VAL A 134 -17.31 7.66 -27.38
CA VAL A 134 -17.79 8.04 -26.05
C VAL A 134 -17.84 6.80 -25.17
N TYR A 135 -17.30 6.94 -23.96
CA TYR A 135 -17.23 5.90 -22.97
C TYR A 135 -18.58 5.71 -22.24
N HIS A 136 -19.04 4.45 -22.16
CA HIS A 136 -20.27 4.07 -21.46
C HIS A 136 -20.00 3.00 -20.40
N THR A 137 -20.71 3.12 -19.27
CA THR A 137 -20.61 2.20 -18.13
C THR A 137 -21.77 1.21 -18.11
N ALA A 138 -21.46 -0.05 -17.81
CA ALA A 138 -22.47 -1.07 -17.56
C ALA A 138 -22.69 -1.29 -16.05
N VAL A 139 -23.75 -2.03 -15.73
CA VAL A 139 -24.17 -2.32 -14.34
C VAL A 139 -23.08 -3.04 -13.54
N LEU A 140 -22.34 -3.97 -14.16
CA LEU A 140 -21.31 -4.73 -13.45
C LEU A 140 -20.19 -3.84 -12.93
N ARG A 141 -19.82 -2.76 -13.63
CA ARG A 141 -18.84 -1.79 -13.13
C ARG A 141 -19.25 -1.20 -11.78
N HIS A 142 -20.52 -0.85 -11.63
CA HIS A 142 -21.02 -0.28 -10.38
C HIS A 142 -21.08 -1.34 -9.28
N ALA A 143 -21.51 -2.57 -9.62
CA ALA A 143 -21.54 -3.68 -8.68
C ALA A 143 -20.13 -4.00 -8.13
N THR A 144 -19.11 -4.07 -8.99
CA THR A 144 -17.73 -4.35 -8.56
C THR A 144 -17.18 -3.23 -7.68
N LEU A 145 -17.45 -1.97 -8.02
CA LEU A 145 -17.12 -0.81 -7.18
C LEU A 145 -17.75 -0.90 -5.77
N TYR A 146 -19.04 -1.25 -5.67
CA TYR A 146 -19.70 -1.39 -4.36
C TYR A 146 -19.09 -2.51 -3.52
N VAL A 147 -18.77 -3.66 -4.14
CA VAL A 147 -18.11 -4.77 -3.44
C VAL A 147 -16.73 -4.33 -2.93
N GLN A 148 -15.96 -3.59 -3.72
CA GLN A 148 -14.67 -3.08 -3.29
C GLN A 148 -14.78 -2.11 -2.12
N ILE A 149 -15.70 -1.13 -2.20
CA ILE A 149 -15.94 -0.18 -1.11
C ILE A 149 -16.29 -0.95 0.18
N LEU A 150 -17.16 -1.96 0.08
CA LEU A 150 -17.53 -2.80 1.22
C LEU A 150 -16.32 -3.55 1.80
N MET A 151 -15.49 -4.16 0.96
CA MET A 151 -14.26 -4.83 1.41
C MET A 151 -13.30 -3.87 2.11
N PHE A 152 -13.08 -2.68 1.56
CA PHE A 152 -12.23 -1.66 2.19
C PHE A 152 -12.80 -1.18 3.51
N LEU A 153 -14.11 -0.96 3.60
CA LEU A 153 -14.77 -0.57 4.83
C LEU A 153 -14.63 -1.67 5.90
N LEU A 154 -14.88 -2.93 5.54
CA LEU A 154 -14.74 -4.07 6.45
C LEU A 154 -13.31 -4.22 6.96
N THR A 155 -12.31 -4.14 6.08
CA THR A 155 -10.88 -4.19 6.49
C THR A 155 -10.50 -3.03 7.40
N SER A 156 -11.02 -1.83 7.14
CA SER A 156 -10.76 -0.64 7.96
C SER A 156 -11.37 -0.80 9.35
N LEU A 157 -12.65 -1.16 9.45
CA LEU A 157 -13.34 -1.39 10.72
C LEU A 157 -12.66 -2.49 11.53
N TYR A 158 -12.23 -3.57 10.88
CA TYR A 158 -11.48 -4.65 11.54
C TYR A 158 -10.14 -4.16 12.10
N THR A 159 -9.37 -3.42 11.31
CA THR A 159 -8.07 -2.85 11.73
C THR A 159 -8.24 -1.90 12.91
N PHE A 160 -9.24 -1.01 12.86
CA PHE A 160 -9.59 -0.14 13.97
C PHE A 160 -10.00 -0.94 15.21
N GLY A 161 -10.89 -1.93 15.05
CA GLY A 161 -11.37 -2.78 16.14
C GLY A 161 -10.25 -3.53 16.85
N ILE A 162 -9.27 -4.07 16.12
CA ILE A 162 -8.08 -4.68 16.72
C ILE A 162 -7.24 -3.61 17.44
N THR A 163 -6.97 -2.48 16.79
CA THR A 163 -6.15 -1.41 17.37
C THR A 163 -6.71 -0.91 18.71
N PHE A 164 -8.04 -0.78 18.85
CA PHE A 164 -8.69 -0.40 20.11
C PHE A 164 -8.61 -1.48 21.20
N LYS A 165 -8.62 -2.77 20.82
CA LYS A 165 -8.48 -3.88 21.77
C LYS A 165 -7.04 -4.03 22.26
N THR A 166 -6.06 -3.68 21.43
CA THR A 166 -4.64 -3.70 21.77
C THR A 166 -4.31 -2.50 22.66
N LYS A 167 -4.66 -2.56 23.96
CA LYS A 167 -4.23 -1.57 24.95
C LYS A 167 -2.70 -1.48 24.97
N GLY A 168 -2.18 -0.37 24.44
CA GLY A 168 -0.85 0.20 24.66
C GLY A 168 0.25 -0.75 25.11
N LYS A 169 0.83 -1.52 24.18
CA LYS A 169 2.24 -1.88 24.27
C LYS A 169 3.02 -0.92 23.36
N VAL A 170 3.10 0.34 23.79
CA VAL A 170 4.00 1.32 23.18
C VAL A 170 5.40 0.78 23.36
N TRP A 171 5.99 0.25 22.29
CA TRP A 171 7.38 -0.18 22.26
C TRP A 171 8.31 1.03 22.35
N ARG A 172 8.45 1.62 23.56
CA ARG A 172 9.67 2.35 23.94
C ARG A 172 10.81 1.35 24.08
N THR A 173 11.25 0.77 22.97
CA THR A 173 12.49 -0.02 22.94
C THR A 173 13.13 -0.06 21.55
N ALA A 174 12.48 0.50 20.52
CA ALA A 174 13.10 0.69 19.21
C ALA A 174 13.76 2.07 19.04
N GLU A 175 13.26 3.13 19.70
CA GLU A 175 13.83 4.48 19.54
C GLU A 175 15.26 4.65 20.07
N ALA A 176 15.76 3.75 20.93
CA ALA A 176 17.13 3.85 21.44
C ALA A 176 18.19 3.17 20.54
N SER A 177 17.82 2.47 19.46
CA SER A 177 18.80 1.77 18.59
C SER A 177 18.76 2.18 17.12
N TRP A 178 17.66 2.74 16.63
CA TRP A 178 17.55 3.25 15.24
C TRP A 178 18.00 4.71 15.09
N PHE A 179 17.97 5.51 16.16
CA PHE A 179 18.58 6.85 16.20
C PHE A 179 20.06 6.76 16.61
N LYS A 180 20.88 6.05 15.83
CA LYS A 180 22.28 6.44 15.72
C LYS A 180 22.36 7.45 14.58
N PRO A 181 22.43 8.77 14.85
CA PRO A 181 22.69 9.71 13.78
C PRO A 181 24.09 9.40 13.24
N GLY A 182 24.15 8.89 12.01
CA GLY A 182 25.38 8.84 11.21
C GLY A 182 25.78 10.25 10.75
N PHE A 183 25.85 11.19 11.69
CA PHE A 183 26.25 12.59 11.49
C PHE A 183 27.55 12.92 12.21
N ASP A 184 28.40 11.91 12.46
CA ASP A 184 29.73 12.10 13.05
C ASP A 184 30.76 12.71 12.08
N HIS A 185 30.34 13.05 10.85
CA HIS A 185 31.23 13.58 9.81
C HIS A 185 31.02 15.08 9.53
N LEU A 186 30.01 15.73 10.13
CA LEU A 186 29.80 17.16 9.94
C LEU A 186 30.54 17.95 11.04
N PRO A 187 31.41 18.92 10.68
CA PRO A 187 32.21 19.69 11.64
C PRO A 187 31.40 20.66 12.53
N PHE A 188 30.07 20.68 12.42
CA PHE A 188 29.21 21.66 13.10
C PHE A 188 28.60 21.18 14.43
N SER A 189 28.77 19.91 14.83
CA SER A 189 28.19 19.37 16.07
C SER A 189 28.97 19.71 17.36
N ARG A 190 30.15 20.36 17.26
CA ARG A 190 30.99 20.70 18.43
C ARG A 190 30.68 22.03 19.11
N LEU A 191 29.68 22.79 18.67
CA LEU A 191 29.47 24.14 19.20
C LEU A 191 28.47 24.28 20.36
N PHE A 192 27.78 23.20 20.79
CA PHE A 192 26.69 23.33 21.77
C PHE A 192 26.67 22.31 22.92
N LEU A 193 27.78 21.64 23.20
CA LEU A 193 27.89 20.79 24.40
C LEU A 193 28.98 21.33 25.34
N SER A 194 28.69 22.48 25.95
CA SER A 194 29.34 22.91 27.18
C SER A 194 28.75 22.11 28.36
N GLU A 195 29.58 21.23 28.89
CA GLU A 195 29.64 20.60 30.23
C GLU A 195 28.39 20.53 31.12
N PRO A 196 28.20 19.35 31.75
CA PRO A 196 27.88 19.32 33.17
C PRO A 196 29.07 18.78 33.99
N VAL A 197 29.49 19.67 34.88
CA VAL A 197 30.32 19.51 36.06
C VAL A 197 29.91 18.30 36.91
N GLY A 198 30.89 17.48 37.29
CA GLY A 198 31.03 16.97 38.66
C GLY A 198 30.44 15.60 39.01
N GLY A 199 31.33 14.65 39.36
CA GLY A 199 30.99 13.56 40.29
C GLY A 199 31.69 12.23 40.04
N PRO A 200 32.63 11.78 40.91
CA PRO A 200 33.38 10.54 40.75
C PRO A 200 32.70 9.38 41.52
N PHE A 201 32.39 8.25 40.88
CA PHE A 201 32.17 6.97 41.57
C PHE A 201 32.37 5.80 40.58
N PRO A 202 32.70 4.58 41.06
CA PRO A 202 33.93 3.90 40.70
C PRO A 202 33.66 2.65 39.87
N ALA A 203 34.72 2.20 39.21
CA ALA A 203 34.77 0.92 38.53
C ALA A 203 34.33 -0.24 39.44
N ARG A 204 33.27 -0.95 39.05
CA ARG A 204 33.03 -2.34 39.48
C ARG A 204 33.28 -3.28 38.32
N ARG A 205 34.47 -3.90 38.34
CA ARG A 205 34.73 -5.21 37.74
C ARG A 205 33.96 -6.27 38.54
N THR A 206 33.26 -7.13 37.82
CA THR A 206 32.93 -8.51 38.21
C THR A 206 32.63 -9.23 36.89
N ALA A 207 33.56 -10.02 36.33
CA ALA A 207 33.74 -11.46 36.61
C ALA A 207 32.42 -12.24 36.38
N ARG A 208 32.23 -12.89 35.23
CA ARG A 208 32.72 -14.25 34.85
C ARG A 208 32.04 -15.36 35.69
N TYR A 209 31.04 -16.04 35.12
CA TYR A 209 30.62 -17.45 35.33
C TYR A 209 29.80 -17.87 34.07
N PHE A 210 30.26 -18.81 33.23
CA PHE A 210 29.93 -20.27 33.22
C PHE A 210 28.41 -20.53 33.36
N ARG A 211 27.70 -21.23 32.46
CA ARG A 211 27.99 -22.40 31.62
C ARG A 211 27.17 -22.34 30.33
#